data_AF-A0A0L7RHG2-F1
#
_entry.id   AF-A0A0L7RHG2-F1
#
_cell.length_a   1.000
_cell.length_b   1.000
_cell.length_c   1.000
_cell.angle_alpha   90.00
_cell.angle_beta   90.00
_cell.angle_gamma   90.00
#
_symmetry.space_group_name_H-M   'P 1'
#
loop_
_entity.id
_entity.type
_entity.pdbx_description
1 polymer ?
#
loop_
_entity_poly.entity_id
_entity_poly.type
_entity_poly.pdbx_seq_one_letter_code
_entity_poly.pdbx_strand_id
1 'polypeptide(L)'
;PQKEERVLETYHRKPRKSVRQASREVGISKTSDQRILKHCQWKSYIPRLVHAINEDDPDRRVEYCERYLAQCVEEAIFPTKIARSDEATFK
;
A
#
# COMPACT_ATOMS: atom_id res chain seq x y z
N PRO A 1 -25.44 -12.20 -6.35
CA PRO A 1 -24.73 -12.86 -5.22
C PRO A 1 -23.59 -13.80 -5.67
N GLN A 2 -23.85 -15.04 -6.12
CA GLN A 2 -22.78 -16.03 -6.37
C GLN A 2 -21.77 -15.63 -7.46
N LYS A 3 -22.20 -14.94 -8.51
CA LYS A 3 -21.30 -14.48 -9.58
C LYS A 3 -20.45 -13.29 -9.14
N GLU A 4 -21.02 -12.37 -8.36
CA GLU A 4 -20.30 -11.21 -7.84
C GLU A 4 -19.20 -11.66 -6.88
N GLU A 5 -19.53 -12.54 -5.94
CA GLU A 5 -18.60 -13.11 -4.99
C GLU A 5 -17.41 -13.80 -5.69
N ARG A 6 -17.68 -14.64 -6.70
CA ARG A 6 -16.64 -15.27 -7.51
C ARG A 6 -15.75 -14.26 -8.22
N VAL A 7 -16.31 -13.17 -8.75
CA VAL A 7 -15.53 -12.10 -9.38
C VAL A 7 -14.65 -11.42 -8.33
N LEU A 8 -15.20 -10.96 -7.21
CA LEU A 8 -14.45 -10.26 -6.17
C LEU A 8 -13.34 -11.13 -5.58
N GLU A 9 -13.59 -12.43 -5.38
CA GLU A 9 -12.60 -13.37 -4.89
C GLU A 9 -11.38 -13.48 -5.83
N THR A 10 -11.58 -13.42 -7.15
CA THR A 10 -10.46 -13.47 -8.10
C THR A 10 -9.50 -12.30 -7.96
N TYR A 11 -10.01 -11.12 -7.61
CA TYR A 11 -9.21 -9.92 -7.35
C TYR A 11 -8.67 -9.88 -5.93
N HIS A 12 -9.40 -10.40 -4.93
CA HIS A 12 -8.89 -10.54 -3.56
C HIS A 12 -7.65 -11.43 -3.53
N ARG A 13 -7.69 -12.60 -4.18
CA ARG A 13 -6.55 -13.52 -4.26
C ARG A 13 -5.40 -12.97 -5.10
N LYS A 14 -5.69 -12.17 -6.13
CA LYS A 14 -4.69 -11.60 -7.05
C LYS A 14 -5.07 -10.16 -7.45
N PRO A 15 -4.73 -9.14 -6.63
CA PRO A 15 -5.17 -7.75 -6.86
C PRO A 15 -4.68 -7.12 -8.15
N ARG A 16 -3.57 -7.63 -8.71
CA ARG A 16 -2.96 -7.15 -9.96
C ARG A 16 -3.55 -7.78 -11.23
N LYS A 17 -4.59 -8.60 -11.11
CA LYS A 17 -5.18 -9.30 -12.25
C LYS A 17 -5.96 -8.33 -13.14
N SER A 18 -5.85 -8.51 -14.45
CA SER A 18 -6.61 -7.70 -15.41
C SER A 18 -8.07 -8.18 -15.52
N VAL A 19 -8.99 -7.26 -15.85
CA VAL A 19 -10.39 -7.59 -16.16
C VAL A 19 -10.49 -8.69 -17.21
N ARG A 20 -9.66 -8.67 -18.25
CA ARG A 20 -9.65 -9.72 -19.29
C ARG A 20 -9.35 -11.10 -18.71
N GLN A 21 -8.39 -11.21 -17.80
CA GLN A 21 -8.02 -12.48 -17.16
C GLN A 21 -9.08 -12.93 -16.16
N ALA A 22 -9.55 -12.04 -15.29
CA ALA A 22 -10.59 -12.35 -14.31
C ALA A 22 -11.89 -12.81 -14.99
N SER A 23 -12.34 -12.08 -16.01
CA SER A 23 -13.49 -12.46 -16.84
C SER A 23 -13.35 -13.86 -17.45
N ARG A 24 -12.16 -14.21 -17.98
CA ARG A 24 -11.88 -15.52 -18.56
C ARG A 24 -11.90 -16.63 -17.50
N GLU A 25 -11.34 -16.39 -16.32
CA GLU A 25 -11.30 -17.35 -15.22
C GLU A 25 -12.70 -17.62 -14.64
N VAL A 26 -13.53 -16.59 -14.50
CA VAL A 26 -14.89 -16.73 -13.97
C VAL A 26 -15.88 -17.24 -15.03
N GLY A 27 -15.57 -17.03 -16.32
CA GLY A 27 -16.43 -17.43 -17.45
C GLY A 27 -17.51 -16.39 -17.77
N ILE A 28 -17.20 -15.10 -17.65
CA ILE A 28 -18.13 -13.99 -17.92
C ILE A 28 -17.55 -13.03 -18.97
N SER A 29 -18.41 -12.16 -19.52
CA SER A 29 -17.94 -11.09 -20.38
C SER A 29 -17.22 -10.00 -19.56
N LYS A 30 -16.27 -9.32 -20.20
CA LYS A 30 -15.56 -8.17 -19.61
C LYS A 30 -16.49 -7.06 -19.15
N THR A 31 -17.57 -6.82 -19.89
CA THR A 31 -18.56 -5.81 -19.55
C THR A 31 -19.34 -6.20 -18.29
N SER A 32 -19.62 -7.48 -18.09
CA SER A 32 -20.23 -7.97 -16.86
C SER A 32 -19.30 -7.81 -15.65
N ASP A 33 -18.03 -8.17 -15.81
CA ASP A 33 -17.00 -8.00 -14.79
C ASP A 33 -16.86 -6.53 -14.37
N GLN A 34 -16.74 -5.61 -15.33
CA GLN A 34 -16.71 -4.17 -15.07
C GLN A 34 -17.97 -3.65 -14.36
N ARG A 35 -19.16 -4.12 -14.74
CA ARG A 35 -20.40 -3.73 -14.05
C ARG A 35 -20.43 -4.21 -12.60
N ILE A 36 -19.99 -5.43 -12.36
CA ILE A 36 -19.88 -6.00 -11.01
C ILE A 36 -18.92 -5.17 -10.17
N LEU A 37 -17.71 -4.89 -10.67
CA LEU A 37 -16.74 -4.05 -9.96
C LEU A 37 -17.30 -2.66 -9.62
N LYS A 38 -18.02 -2.04 -10.56
CA LYS A 38 -18.67 -0.74 -10.33
C LYS A 38 -19.80 -0.83 -9.30
N HIS A 39 -20.64 -1.86 -9.36
CA HIS A 39 -21.74 -2.08 -8.40
C HIS A 39 -21.19 -2.28 -6.99
N CYS A 40 -20.15 -3.09 -6.84
CA CYS A 40 -19.51 -3.39 -5.56
C CYS A 40 -18.55 -2.29 -5.06
N GLN A 41 -18.43 -1.15 -5.78
CA GLN A 41 -17.52 -0.05 -5.44
C GLN A 41 -16.03 -0.46 -5.37
N TRP A 42 -15.63 -1.49 -6.11
CA TRP A 42 -14.24 -1.91 -6.21
C TRP A 42 -13.48 -0.99 -7.17
N LYS A 43 -12.51 -0.26 -6.62
CA LYS A 43 -11.68 0.71 -7.35
C LYS A 43 -10.30 0.11 -7.62
N SER A 44 -9.77 0.36 -8.82
CA SER A 44 -8.38 0.07 -9.12
C SER A 44 -7.50 0.92 -8.20
N TYR A 45 -6.56 0.27 -7.52
CA TYR A 45 -5.54 0.93 -6.71
C TYR A 45 -4.18 0.74 -7.36
N ILE A 46 -3.45 1.84 -7.56
CA ILE A 46 -2.06 1.79 -8.03
C ILE A 46 -1.18 1.60 -6.80
N PRO A 47 -0.47 0.46 -6.66
CA PRO A 47 0.43 0.26 -5.54
C PRO A 47 1.52 1.34 -5.54
N ARG A 48 1.74 1.98 -4.39
CA ARG A 48 2.91 2.85 -4.20
C ARG A 48 4.14 1.98 -3.95
N LEU A 49 5.24 2.30 -4.62
CA LEU A 49 6.53 1.73 -4.28
C LEU A 49 6.97 2.35 -2.95
N VAL A 50 7.23 1.51 -1.95
CA VAL A 50 7.74 1.91 -0.64
C VAL A 50 9.09 1.22 -0.42
N HIS A 51 9.94 1.81 0.42
CA HIS A 51 11.18 1.14 0.81
C HIS A 51 10.86 -0.21 1.44
N ALA A 52 11.64 -1.24 1.08
CA ALA A 52 11.54 -2.54 1.73
C ALA A 52 11.91 -2.39 3.21
N ILE A 53 11.16 -3.08 4.06
CA ILE A 53 11.31 -3.06 5.52
C ILE A 53 11.78 -4.47 5.92
N ASN A 54 12.85 -4.55 6.70
CA ASN A 54 13.34 -5.80 7.29
C ASN A 54 12.51 -6.18 8.52
N GLU A 55 12.64 -7.42 9.01
CA GLU A 55 11.86 -7.92 10.15
C GLU A 55 12.02 -7.07 11.43
N ASP A 56 13.22 -6.54 11.69
CA ASP A 56 13.55 -5.73 12.87
C ASP A 56 13.36 -4.21 12.66
N ASP A 57 13.07 -3.78 11.43
CA ASP A 57 12.91 -2.35 11.13
C ASP A 57 11.72 -1.70 11.84
N PRO A 58 10.53 -2.34 11.99
CA PRO A 58 9.40 -1.72 12.67
C PRO A 58 9.74 -1.30 14.09
N ASP A 59 10.34 -2.20 14.88
CA ASP A 59 10.67 -1.96 16.28
C ASP A 59 11.74 -0.87 16.41
N ARG A 60 12.81 -0.94 15.61
CA ARG A 60 13.86 0.10 15.59
C ARG A 60 13.34 1.47 15.19
N ARG A 61 12.42 1.53 14.23
CA ARG A 61 11.80 2.80 13.79
C ARG A 61 10.93 3.40 14.89
N VAL A 62 10.17 2.56 15.60
CA VAL A 62 9.36 3.01 16.75
C VAL A 62 10.26 3.50 17.88
N GLU A 63 11.27 2.73 18.26
CA GLU A 63 12.23 3.12 19.31
C GLU A 63 12.90 4.46 18.99
N TYR A 64 13.36 4.65 17.75
CA TYR A 64 13.93 5.93 17.31
C TYR A 64 12.94 7.07 17.46
N CYS A 65 11.69 6.89 17.02
CA CYS A 65 10.65 7.91 17.11
C CYS A 65 10.33 8.27 18.57
N GLU A 66 10.18 7.29 19.45
CA GLU A 66 9.92 7.50 20.88
C GLU A 66 11.06 8.27 21.54
N ARG A 67 12.30 7.87 21.28
CA ARG A 67 13.50 8.56 21.80
C ARG A 67 13.61 9.99 21.28
N TYR A 68 13.40 10.20 19.98
CA TYR A 68 13.43 11.52 19.38
C TYR A 68 12.35 12.44 19.97
N LEU A 69 11.13 11.92 20.18
CA LEU A 69 10.03 12.67 20.79
C LEU A 69 10.32 13.01 22.26
N ALA A 70 10.86 12.06 23.03
CA ALA A 70 11.26 12.32 24.42
C ALA A 70 12.29 13.45 24.52
N GLN A 71 13.28 13.47 23.62
CA GLN A 71 14.29 14.53 23.55
C GLN A 71 13.68 15.89 23.17
N CYS A 72 12.67 15.91 22.31
CA CYS A 72 11.96 17.15 21.98
C CYS A 72 11.14 17.69 23.15
N VAL A 73 10.62 16.81 24.03
CA VAL A 73 9.89 17.21 25.24
C VAL A 73 10.84 17.77 26.29
N GLU A 74 11.99 17.12 26.48
CA GLU A 74 13.02 17.58 27.42
C GLU A 74 13.66 18.90 26.97
N GLU A 75 13.96 19.02 25.68
CA GLU A 75 14.56 20.21 25.09
C GLU A 75 13.88 20.59 23.77
N ALA A 76 13.05 21.64 23.81
CA ALA A 76 12.32 22.11 22.63
C ALA A 76 13.22 22.54 21.46
N ILE A 77 14.46 22.96 21.74
CA ILE A 77 15.45 23.34 20.71
C ILE A 77 16.23 22.16 20.15
N PHE A 78 16.03 20.94 20.64
CA PHE A 78 16.76 19.75 20.21
C PHE A 78 16.76 19.55 18.67
N PRO A 79 15.62 19.70 17.96
CA PRO A 79 15.61 19.53 16.50
C PRO A 79 16.52 20.49 15.74
N THR A 80 16.80 21.69 16.27
CA THR A 80 17.63 22.70 15.60
C THR A 80 19.13 22.42 15.74
N LYS A 81 19.50 21.55 16.70
CA LYS A 81 20.89 21.11 16.90
C LYS A 81 21.31 20.00 15.93
N ILE A 82 20.37 19.42 15.18
CA ILE A 82 20.63 18.31 14.26
C ILE A 82 20.84 18.83 12.85
N ALA A 83 22.06 18.70 12.32
CA ALA A 83 22.32 18.82 10.89
C ALA A 83 21.99 17.49 10.20
N ARG A 84 21.08 17.52 9.21
CA ARG A 84 20.73 16.35 8.40
C ARG A 84 21.31 16.51 7.00
N SER A 85 21.96 15.47 6.49
CA SER A 85 22.42 15.38 5.10
C SER A 85 22.00 14.05 4.52
N ASP A 86 21.67 14.03 3.23
CA ASP A 86 21.56 12.83 2.43
C ASP A 86 22.46 12.92 1.20
N GLU A 87 22.75 11.77 0.59
CA GLU A 87 23.42 11.72 -0.71
C GLU A 87 22.37 11.37 -1.76
N ALA A 88 22.29 12.20 -2.81
CA ALA A 88 21.41 11.96 -3.95
C ALA A 88 22.25 11.92 -5.24
N THR A 89 21.99 10.92 -6.07
CA THR A 89 22.57 10.85 -7.41
C THR A 89 21.65 11.56 -8.40
N PHE A 90 22.14 12.66 -8.99
CA PHE A 90 21.46 13.35 -10.08
C PHE A 90 22.06 12.86 -11.41
N LYS A 91 21.22 12.27 -12.26
CA LYS A 91 21.55 11.90 -13.63
C LYS A 91 20.94 12.90 -14.60
#